data_AF-A0A9D6Q4S0-F1
#
_entry.id   AF-A0A9D6Q4S0-F1
#
_cell.length_a   1.000
_cell.length_b   1.000
_cell.length_c   1.000
_cell.angle_alpha   90.00
_cell.angle_beta   90.00
_cell.angle_gamma   90.00
#
_symmetry.space_group_name_H-M   'P 1'
#
loop_
_entity.id
_entity.type
_entity.pdbx_description
1 polymer ?
#
loop_
_entity_poly.entity_id
_entity_poly.type
_entity_poly.pdbx_seq_one_letter_code
_entity_poly.pdbx_strand_id
1 'polypeptide(L)'
;MATGYDEGPVEHGGTITGQVRVIGEIPALPPQPVFKQFDTCGTTITDERLVTGPNGAVRFAVVSLEGIKSGKPIAYEQPVKLDNEKCAFVPHVVSASLGQKLEIHNSDPFLHDAHAFLGSRTLFNVAIPKGRTATRSLVDAGLVHINCNVRHTWMHAYIFVADNPYHAVTDGAGQFRITDIPPGKYTLRVWHEMLGNSDREVTVEAGGSVAVDFELRATAAETP
;
A
#
# COMPACT_ATOMS: atom_id res chain seq x y z
N MET A 1 17.14 -1.80 15.26
CA MET A 1 16.78 -0.38 15.43
C MET A 1 15.48 -0.37 16.20
N ALA A 2 15.45 0.20 17.40
CA ALA A 2 14.19 0.37 18.13
C ALA A 2 13.32 1.34 17.32
N THR A 3 12.10 0.94 17.01
CA THR A 3 11.08 1.85 16.47
C THR A 3 10.92 3.00 17.47
N GLY A 4 10.81 4.24 17.01
CA GLY A 4 10.52 5.39 17.90
C GLY A 4 9.07 5.38 18.41
N TYR A 5 8.49 4.19 18.57
CA TYR A 5 7.10 3.90 18.86
C TYR A 5 7.06 2.92 20.04
N ASP A 6 6.36 3.31 21.10
CA ASP A 6 6.21 2.57 22.35
C ASP A 6 4.96 1.68 22.31
N GLU A 7 5.17 0.37 22.32
CA GLU A 7 4.10 -0.62 22.27
C GLU A 7 3.48 -0.87 23.64
N GLY A 8 2.15 -0.85 23.70
CA GLY A 8 1.38 -1.07 24.92
C GLY A 8 -0.10 -1.34 24.65
N PRO A 9 -0.87 -1.68 25.70
CA PRO A 9 -2.32 -1.78 25.57
C PRO A 9 -2.92 -0.41 25.25
N VAL A 10 -4.00 -0.39 24.48
CA VAL A 10 -4.78 0.83 24.24
C VAL A 10 -6.07 0.76 25.02
N GLU A 11 -6.13 1.52 26.12
CA GLU A 11 -7.36 1.67 26.89
C GLU A 11 -8.31 2.62 26.17
N HIS A 12 -9.58 2.20 26.05
CA HIS A 12 -10.62 2.97 25.37
C HIS A 12 -10.22 3.42 23.96
N GLY A 13 -9.61 2.53 23.18
CA GLY A 13 -9.19 2.81 21.82
C GLY A 13 -10.37 3.24 20.94
N GLY A 14 -10.21 4.36 20.24
CA GLY A 14 -11.16 4.84 19.26
C GLY A 14 -10.95 4.23 17.88
N THR A 15 -11.81 4.61 16.95
CA THR A 15 -11.80 4.14 15.56
C THR A 15 -11.88 5.32 14.61
N ILE A 16 -11.05 5.29 13.56
CA ILE A 16 -11.22 6.14 12.38
C ILE A 16 -11.75 5.27 11.24
N THR A 17 -12.79 5.76 10.57
CA THR A 17 -13.31 5.21 9.31
C THR A 17 -13.38 6.29 8.26
N GLY A 18 -13.52 5.91 7.00
CA GLY A 18 -13.83 6.87 5.96
C GLY A 18 -13.68 6.27 4.58
N GLN A 19 -13.78 7.15 3.60
CA GLN A 19 -13.66 6.81 2.20
C GLN A 19 -12.71 7.76 1.47
N VAL A 20 -11.90 7.21 0.58
CA VAL A 20 -11.08 7.99 -0.35
C VAL A 20 -11.77 7.99 -1.71
N ARG A 21 -11.94 9.18 -2.27
CA ARG A 21 -12.53 9.39 -3.58
C ARG A 21 -11.64 10.28 -4.44
N VAL A 22 -11.70 10.07 -5.75
CA VAL A 22 -11.10 10.94 -6.74
C VAL A 22 -12.15 11.91 -7.28
N ILE A 23 -11.75 13.17 -7.44
CA ILE A 23 -12.55 14.23 -8.02
C ILE A 23 -11.83 14.85 -9.24
N GLY A 24 -12.62 15.46 -10.13
CA GLY A 24 -12.11 16.09 -11.35
C GLY A 24 -12.16 15.16 -12.57
N GLU A 25 -11.32 15.44 -13.56
CA GLU A 25 -11.21 14.64 -14.77
C GLU A 25 -10.34 13.41 -14.49
N ILE A 26 -10.99 12.26 -14.28
CA ILE A 26 -10.32 11.00 -13.96
C ILE A 26 -9.71 10.45 -15.27
N PRO A 27 -8.38 10.32 -15.38
CA PRO A 27 -7.77 9.80 -16.60
C PRO A 27 -8.11 8.33 -16.78
N ALA A 28 -8.46 7.94 -18.01
CA ALA A 28 -8.52 6.54 -18.38
C ALA A 28 -7.10 6.02 -18.59
N LEU A 29 -6.72 4.96 -17.88
CA LEU A 29 -5.44 4.30 -18.09
C LEU A 29 -5.60 3.16 -19.10
N PRO A 30 -4.94 3.22 -20.28
CA PRO A 30 -4.98 2.13 -21.23
C PRO A 30 -4.25 0.90 -20.64
N PRO A 31 -4.70 -0.33 -20.94
CA PRO A 31 -3.98 -1.54 -20.57
C PRO A 31 -2.54 -1.54 -21.09
N GLN A 32 -1.63 -2.08 -20.30
CA GLN A 32 -0.21 -2.14 -20.63
C GLN A 32 0.08 -3.31 -21.57
N PRO A 33 0.84 -3.11 -22.66
CA PRO A 33 1.12 -4.16 -23.62
C PRO A 33 2.06 -5.22 -23.02
N VAL A 34 1.73 -6.48 -23.24
CA VAL A 34 2.58 -7.63 -22.91
C VAL A 34 3.34 -8.05 -24.16
N PHE A 35 4.60 -8.47 -24.00
CA PHE A 35 5.44 -8.94 -25.10
C PHE A 35 6.10 -10.30 -24.87
N LYS A 36 5.77 -10.98 -23.77
CA LYS A 36 6.29 -12.33 -23.46
C LYS A 36 5.32 -13.11 -22.56
N GLN A 37 5.44 -14.45 -22.61
CA GLN A 37 4.64 -15.39 -21.80
C GLN A 37 3.12 -15.16 -21.91
N PHE A 38 2.65 -14.94 -23.14
CA PHE A 38 1.24 -14.67 -23.46
C PHE A 38 0.27 -15.70 -22.88
N ASP A 39 0.68 -16.97 -22.78
CA ASP A 39 -0.15 -18.05 -22.22
C ASP A 39 -0.53 -17.82 -20.75
N THR A 40 0.26 -17.05 -19.99
CA THR A 40 -0.03 -16.70 -18.59
C THR A 40 -0.40 -15.23 -18.42
N CYS A 41 0.35 -14.33 -19.06
CA CYS A 41 0.18 -12.89 -18.90
C CYS A 41 -0.96 -12.30 -19.76
N GLY A 42 -1.47 -13.06 -20.73
CA GLY A 42 -2.33 -12.51 -21.77
C GLY A 42 -1.59 -11.57 -22.72
N THR A 43 -2.34 -10.81 -23.52
CA THR A 43 -1.79 -9.81 -24.46
C THR A 43 -1.67 -8.41 -23.86
N THR A 44 -2.38 -8.15 -22.76
CA THR A 44 -2.37 -6.88 -22.04
C THR A 44 -2.56 -7.09 -20.54
N ILE A 45 -2.01 -6.21 -19.74
CA ILE A 45 -2.18 -6.16 -18.28
C ILE A 45 -2.99 -4.92 -17.90
N THR A 46 -3.91 -5.07 -16.96
CA THR A 46 -4.65 -3.92 -16.40
C THR A 46 -3.68 -2.96 -15.73
N ASP A 47 -3.80 -1.68 -16.03
CA ASP A 47 -3.00 -0.63 -15.37
C ASP A 47 -3.63 -0.27 -14.01
N GLU A 48 -3.09 -0.84 -12.93
CA GLU A 48 -3.61 -0.64 -11.58
C GLU A 48 -3.13 0.65 -10.88
N ARG A 49 -2.41 1.53 -11.60
CA ARG A 49 -1.93 2.82 -11.04
C ARG A 49 -3.06 3.76 -10.62
N LEU A 50 -4.26 3.58 -11.20
CA LEU A 50 -5.48 4.24 -10.77
C LEU A 50 -6.68 3.31 -10.96
N VAL A 51 -7.14 2.70 -9.86
CA VAL A 51 -8.33 1.83 -9.86
C VAL A 51 -9.47 2.55 -9.17
N THR A 52 -10.48 2.95 -9.95
CA THR A 52 -11.66 3.67 -9.43
C THR A 52 -12.92 2.82 -9.46
N GLY A 53 -13.73 2.93 -8.42
CA GLY A 53 -15.08 2.37 -8.33
C GLY A 53 -16.18 3.42 -8.52
N PRO A 54 -17.45 3.04 -8.25
CA PRO A 54 -18.59 3.96 -8.31
C PRO A 54 -18.37 5.23 -7.48
N ASN A 55 -18.92 6.35 -7.97
CA ASN A 55 -18.82 7.66 -7.31
C ASN A 55 -17.36 8.09 -7.04
N GLY A 56 -16.41 7.66 -7.90
CA GLY A 56 -15.00 7.99 -7.78
C GLY A 56 -14.28 7.32 -6.61
N ALA A 57 -14.80 6.23 -6.04
CA ALA A 57 -14.08 5.49 -4.99
C ALA A 57 -12.67 5.11 -5.46
N VAL A 58 -11.64 5.29 -4.62
CA VAL A 58 -10.25 4.99 -4.99
C VAL A 58 -9.77 3.77 -4.21
N ARG A 59 -9.39 2.71 -4.92
CA ARG A 59 -8.69 1.56 -4.33
C ARG A 59 -7.20 1.87 -4.20
N PHE A 60 -6.50 1.17 -3.31
CA PHE A 60 -5.05 1.23 -3.17
C PHE A 60 -4.47 2.56 -2.67
N ALA A 61 -5.31 3.49 -2.21
CA ALA A 61 -4.84 4.61 -1.39
C ALA A 61 -4.46 4.09 0.01
N VAL A 62 -3.29 4.52 0.49
CA VAL A 62 -2.81 4.22 1.85
C VAL A 62 -3.22 5.35 2.77
N VAL A 63 -3.84 5.01 3.89
CA VAL A 63 -4.19 5.95 4.95
C VAL A 63 -3.36 5.62 6.18
N SER A 64 -2.65 6.60 6.75
CA SER A 64 -1.76 6.43 7.91
C SER A 64 -1.93 7.55 8.94
N LEU A 65 -1.76 7.20 10.21
CA LEU A 65 -1.61 8.17 11.29
C LEU A 65 -0.15 8.60 11.40
N GLU A 66 0.08 9.91 11.31
CA GLU A 66 1.41 10.49 11.37
C GLU A 66 1.78 10.88 12.80
N GLY A 67 3.02 10.62 13.21
CA GLY A 67 3.60 11.16 14.44
C GLY A 67 3.11 10.53 15.75
N ILE A 68 2.23 9.53 15.70
CA ILE A 68 1.84 8.77 16.89
C ILE A 68 3.04 8.01 17.48
N LYS A 69 3.25 8.17 18.80
CA LYS A 69 4.45 7.64 19.50
C LYS A 69 4.18 6.46 20.39
N SER A 70 2.93 6.12 20.67
CA SER A 70 2.58 4.97 21.49
C SER A 70 1.22 4.39 21.13
N GLY A 71 1.01 3.12 21.51
CA GLY A 71 -0.29 2.46 21.44
C GLY A 71 -0.15 0.97 21.14
N LYS A 72 -1.12 0.38 20.41
CA LYS A 72 -1.23 -1.06 20.20
C LYS A 72 0.07 -1.69 19.65
N PRO A 73 0.38 -2.94 20.02
CA PRO A 73 1.58 -3.61 19.55
C PRO A 73 1.56 -3.84 18.04
N ILE A 74 2.75 -3.89 17.44
CA ILE A 74 2.92 -4.27 16.04
C ILE A 74 2.88 -5.79 15.93
N ALA A 75 2.14 -6.30 14.93
CA ALA A 75 2.04 -7.73 14.68
C ALA A 75 3.25 -8.27 13.89
N TYR A 76 4.45 -8.24 14.48
CA TYR A 76 5.72 -8.61 13.81
C TYR A 76 5.73 -10.01 13.18
N GLU A 77 5.07 -10.97 13.82
CA GLU A 77 5.01 -12.36 13.35
C GLU A 77 3.92 -12.62 12.30
N GLN A 78 3.08 -11.62 11.99
CA GLN A 78 2.15 -11.69 10.87
C GLN A 78 2.81 -11.09 9.63
N PRO A 79 3.24 -11.92 8.65
CA PRO A 79 3.88 -11.40 7.46
C PRO A 79 2.89 -10.65 6.58
N VAL A 80 3.34 -9.53 6.03
CA VAL A 80 2.68 -8.86 4.91
C VAL A 80 2.96 -9.67 3.65
N LYS A 81 1.94 -9.90 2.83
CA LYS A 81 2.01 -10.82 1.69
C LYS A 81 1.91 -10.08 0.37
N LEU A 82 2.72 -10.52 -0.58
CA LEU A 82 2.68 -10.18 -1.98
C LEU A 82 2.79 -11.47 -2.79
N ASP A 83 2.15 -11.57 -3.95
CA ASP A 83 2.30 -12.71 -4.85
C ASP A 83 2.63 -12.23 -6.26
N ASN A 84 3.36 -13.04 -7.01
CA ASN A 84 3.44 -12.90 -8.46
C ASN A 84 2.38 -13.80 -9.07
N GLU A 85 1.26 -13.21 -9.48
CA GLU A 85 0.13 -13.92 -10.05
C GLU A 85 -0.31 -13.22 -11.34
N LYS A 86 -0.41 -13.99 -12.43
CA LYS A 86 -0.79 -13.50 -13.76
C LYS A 86 0.04 -12.30 -14.21
N CYS A 87 1.34 -12.38 -13.95
CA CYS A 87 2.32 -11.36 -14.34
C CYS A 87 2.02 -9.99 -13.74
N ALA A 88 1.53 -9.97 -12.50
CA ALA A 88 1.36 -8.78 -11.66
C ALA A 88 1.82 -9.10 -10.23
N PHE A 89 2.20 -8.05 -9.49
CA PHE A 89 2.35 -8.15 -8.04
C PHE A 89 0.98 -7.96 -7.39
N VAL A 90 0.52 -8.94 -6.62
CA VAL A 90 -0.82 -8.94 -6.03
C VAL A 90 -0.73 -8.94 -4.50
N PRO A 91 -1.33 -7.95 -3.82
CA PRO A 91 -1.99 -6.78 -4.39
C PRO A 91 -0.98 -5.70 -4.87
N HIS A 92 -1.45 -4.76 -5.72
CA HIS A 92 -0.63 -3.63 -6.23
C HIS A 92 -0.05 -2.74 -5.13
N VAL A 93 -0.80 -2.55 -4.05
CA VAL A 93 -0.35 -1.79 -2.87
C VAL A 93 -0.61 -2.60 -1.60
N VAL A 94 0.42 -2.71 -0.77
CA VAL A 94 0.32 -3.21 0.61
C VAL A 94 0.86 -2.18 1.60
N SER A 95 0.38 -2.24 2.83
CA SER A 95 0.93 -1.45 3.94
C SER A 95 1.47 -2.39 5.03
N ALA A 96 2.57 -2.01 5.66
CA ALA A 96 3.25 -2.75 6.70
C ALA A 96 3.75 -1.80 7.80
N SER A 97 3.99 -2.33 8.99
CA SER A 97 4.73 -1.64 10.02
C SER A 97 6.21 -2.01 9.97
N LEU A 98 7.07 -1.06 10.33
CA LEU A 98 8.51 -1.23 10.47
C LEU A 98 8.81 -2.43 11.38
N GLY A 99 9.68 -3.33 10.92
CA GLY A 99 10.05 -4.56 11.60
C GLY A 99 9.26 -5.81 11.17
N GLN A 100 8.12 -5.67 10.48
CA GLN A 100 7.39 -6.81 9.96
C GLN A 100 8.16 -7.55 8.84
N LYS A 101 7.79 -8.80 8.61
CA LYS A 101 8.26 -9.58 7.45
C LYS A 101 7.36 -9.34 6.24
N LEU A 102 7.96 -9.22 5.08
CA LEU A 102 7.33 -9.32 3.77
C LEU A 102 7.57 -10.71 3.20
N GLU A 103 6.50 -11.42 2.83
CA GLU A 103 6.53 -12.67 2.09
C GLU A 103 6.07 -12.44 0.65
N ILE A 104 6.95 -12.72 -0.30
CA ILE A 104 6.66 -12.61 -1.73
C ILE A 104 6.60 -14.01 -2.31
N HIS A 105 5.40 -14.49 -2.62
CA HIS A 105 5.17 -15.76 -3.29
C HIS A 105 5.26 -15.59 -4.82
N ASN A 106 5.41 -16.69 -5.53
CA ASN A 106 5.30 -16.71 -6.99
C ASN A 106 4.40 -17.86 -7.44
N SER A 107 3.15 -17.53 -7.72
CA SER A 107 2.15 -18.43 -8.29
C SER A 107 2.32 -18.66 -9.80
N ASP A 108 3.01 -17.77 -10.52
CA ASP A 108 3.25 -17.93 -11.96
C ASP A 108 4.19 -19.10 -12.29
N PRO A 109 4.06 -19.70 -13.49
CA PRO A 109 4.78 -20.91 -13.85
C PRO A 109 6.24 -20.69 -14.27
N PHE A 110 6.80 -19.49 -14.04
CA PHE A 110 8.16 -19.11 -14.40
C PHE A 110 8.78 -18.18 -13.36
N LEU A 111 10.08 -17.91 -13.52
CA LEU A 111 10.82 -17.02 -12.64
C LEU A 111 10.34 -15.57 -12.75
N HIS A 112 10.13 -14.96 -11.59
CA HIS A 112 10.09 -13.51 -11.39
C HIS A 112 11.23 -13.07 -10.49
N ASP A 113 11.55 -11.79 -10.49
CA ASP A 113 12.34 -11.15 -9.43
C ASP A 113 11.54 -10.03 -8.77
N ALA A 114 11.92 -9.74 -7.54
CA ALA A 114 11.42 -8.64 -6.73
C ALA A 114 12.58 -7.72 -6.39
N HIS A 115 12.65 -6.57 -7.07
CA HIS A 115 13.66 -5.54 -6.81
C HIS A 115 13.00 -4.33 -6.17
N ALA A 116 13.29 -4.16 -4.89
CA ALA A 116 12.70 -3.14 -4.04
C ALA A 116 13.65 -1.95 -3.87
N PHE A 117 13.07 -0.75 -3.93
CA PHE A 117 13.74 0.53 -3.83
C PHE A 117 13.09 1.42 -2.78
N LEU A 118 13.91 2.16 -2.03
CA LEU A 118 13.48 3.31 -1.25
C LEU A 118 14.19 4.55 -1.80
N GLY A 119 13.44 5.41 -2.50
CA GLY A 119 14.04 6.45 -3.33
C GLY A 119 14.96 5.83 -4.39
N SER A 120 16.22 6.26 -4.43
CA SER A 120 17.25 5.71 -5.32
C SER A 120 18.00 4.50 -4.76
N ARG A 121 17.75 4.12 -3.49
CA ARG A 121 18.48 3.03 -2.83
C ARG A 121 17.78 1.69 -3.06
N THR A 122 18.49 0.72 -3.62
CA THR A 122 18.06 -0.69 -3.61
C THR A 122 18.06 -1.23 -2.18
N LEU A 123 16.91 -1.73 -1.72
CA LEU A 123 16.78 -2.44 -0.46
C LEU A 123 17.13 -3.93 -0.63
N PHE A 124 16.59 -4.56 -1.67
CA PHE A 124 16.93 -5.92 -2.06
C PHE A 124 16.57 -6.15 -3.53
N ASN A 125 17.22 -7.15 -4.13
CA ASN A 125 16.81 -7.74 -5.40
C ASN A 125 16.88 -9.26 -5.24
N VAL A 126 15.74 -9.94 -5.41
CA VAL A 126 15.64 -11.39 -5.19
C VAL A 126 14.90 -12.09 -6.32
N ALA A 127 15.53 -13.13 -6.85
CA ALA A 127 14.90 -14.10 -7.75
C ALA A 127 13.94 -15.01 -6.97
N ILE A 128 12.72 -15.17 -7.48
CA ILE A 128 11.64 -15.98 -6.87
C ILE A 128 11.19 -17.02 -7.90
N PRO A 129 11.75 -18.24 -7.89
CA PRO A 129 11.33 -19.31 -8.80
C PRO A 129 9.86 -19.69 -8.61
N LYS A 130 9.27 -20.34 -9.63
CA LYS A 130 7.90 -20.88 -9.58
C LYS A 130 7.62 -21.61 -8.27
N GLY A 131 6.51 -21.27 -7.61
CA GLY A 131 6.01 -21.91 -6.39
C GLY A 131 6.88 -21.67 -5.16
N ARG A 132 7.85 -20.74 -5.21
CA ARG A 132 8.70 -20.40 -4.07
C ARG A 132 8.26 -19.08 -3.45
N THR A 133 8.60 -18.94 -2.17
CA THR A 133 8.39 -17.71 -1.41
C THR A 133 9.74 -17.14 -0.98
N ALA A 134 9.93 -15.84 -1.17
CA ALA A 134 11.04 -15.08 -0.61
C ALA A 134 10.54 -14.25 0.58
N THR A 135 11.26 -14.30 1.70
CA THR A 135 10.93 -13.52 2.91
C THR A 135 11.97 -12.43 3.14
N ARG A 136 11.54 -11.20 3.43
CA ARG A 136 12.40 -10.04 3.72
C ARG A 136 11.90 -9.29 4.95
N SER A 137 12.82 -8.85 5.82
CA SER A 137 12.46 -7.96 6.93
C SER A 137 12.36 -6.51 6.43
N LEU A 138 11.30 -5.82 6.78
CA LEU A 138 11.08 -4.42 6.46
C LEU A 138 11.74 -3.57 7.55
N VAL A 139 13.00 -3.17 7.35
CA VAL A 139 13.80 -2.45 8.35
C VAL A 139 13.99 -0.96 8.05
N ASP A 140 13.43 -0.50 6.93
CA ASP A 140 13.42 0.90 6.50
C ASP A 140 11.96 1.37 6.36
N ALA A 141 11.62 2.48 7.03
CA ALA A 141 10.30 3.09 6.89
C ALA A 141 10.24 3.95 5.61
N GLY A 142 9.04 4.09 5.05
CA GLY A 142 8.75 4.88 3.87
C GLY A 142 8.06 4.11 2.76
N LEU A 143 7.94 4.76 1.61
CA LEU A 143 7.31 4.19 0.43
C LEU A 143 8.32 3.37 -0.37
N VAL A 144 8.20 2.05 -0.28
CA VAL A 144 9.04 1.11 -1.03
C VAL A 144 8.37 0.79 -2.36
N HIS A 145 9.05 1.08 -3.45
CA HIS A 145 8.63 0.69 -4.80
C HIS A 145 9.29 -0.63 -5.17
N ILE A 146 8.53 -1.58 -5.71
CA ILE A 146 9.04 -2.88 -6.13
C ILE A 146 8.74 -3.09 -7.62
N ASN A 147 9.72 -3.61 -8.37
CA ASN A 147 9.54 -3.96 -9.78
C ASN A 147 10.12 -5.33 -10.12
N CYS A 148 9.77 -5.82 -11.31
CA CYS A 148 10.30 -7.04 -11.90
C CYS A 148 11.27 -6.70 -13.04
N ASN A 149 12.54 -7.11 -12.95
CA ASN A 149 13.58 -6.88 -13.95
C ASN A 149 13.76 -8.03 -14.94
N VAL A 150 13.03 -9.13 -14.83
CA VAL A 150 13.07 -10.23 -15.83
C VAL A 150 12.29 -9.93 -17.11
N ARG A 151 12.25 -8.65 -17.52
CA ARG A 151 11.54 -8.09 -18.69
C ARG A 151 10.01 -8.14 -18.59
N HIS A 152 9.45 -8.13 -17.39
CA HIS A 152 8.03 -7.82 -17.17
C HIS A 152 7.92 -6.33 -16.81
N THR A 153 8.14 -5.46 -17.80
CA THR A 153 8.32 -4.01 -17.56
C THR A 153 7.09 -3.32 -16.99
N TRP A 154 5.93 -3.98 -17.04
CA TRP A 154 4.67 -3.55 -16.45
C TRP A 154 4.56 -3.90 -14.95
N MET A 155 5.30 -4.90 -14.47
CA MET A 155 5.18 -5.38 -13.09
C MET A 155 5.85 -4.43 -12.12
N HIS A 156 5.01 -3.74 -11.36
CA HIS A 156 5.40 -2.94 -10.22
C HIS A 156 4.33 -2.97 -9.13
N ALA A 157 4.71 -2.62 -7.91
CA ALA A 157 3.82 -2.46 -6.76
C ALA A 157 4.45 -1.52 -5.73
N TYR A 158 3.69 -1.18 -4.70
CA TYR A 158 4.15 -0.38 -3.57
C TYR A 158 3.93 -1.09 -2.23
N ILE A 159 4.92 -0.96 -1.36
CA ILE A 159 4.85 -1.35 0.04
C ILE A 159 5.04 -0.08 0.87
N PHE A 160 3.98 0.40 1.51
CA PHE A 160 4.08 1.51 2.45
C PHE A 160 4.49 0.99 3.83
N VAL A 161 5.71 1.31 4.27
CA VAL A 161 6.25 0.89 5.58
C VAL A 161 6.09 2.04 6.57
N ALA A 162 5.10 1.95 7.45
CA ALA A 162 4.85 2.91 8.52
C ALA A 162 5.76 2.65 9.73
N ASP A 163 6.05 3.68 10.52
CA ASP A 163 6.78 3.55 11.79
C ASP A 163 5.91 3.07 12.95
N ASN A 164 4.60 2.88 12.71
CA ASN A 164 3.57 2.55 13.68
C ASN A 164 2.50 1.61 13.04
N PRO A 165 1.63 0.94 13.82
CA PRO A 165 0.63 -0.01 13.31
C PRO A 165 -0.71 0.62 12.88
N TYR A 166 -0.79 1.93 12.73
CA TYR A 166 -2.03 2.64 12.43
C TYR A 166 -2.08 3.09 10.97
N HIS A 167 -2.25 2.09 10.11
CA HIS A 167 -2.37 2.30 8.68
C HIS A 167 -3.37 1.33 8.07
N ALA A 168 -3.92 1.69 6.92
CA ALA A 168 -4.83 0.86 6.13
C ALA A 168 -4.65 1.14 4.64
N VAL A 169 -4.95 0.15 3.80
CA VAL A 169 -5.10 0.32 2.35
C VAL A 169 -6.58 0.27 2.02
N THR A 170 -7.04 1.22 1.20
CA THR A 170 -8.43 1.29 0.76
C THR A 170 -8.82 0.13 -0.14
N ASP A 171 -10.04 -0.36 0.06
CA ASP A 171 -10.62 -1.44 -0.74
C ASP A 171 -11.22 -0.95 -2.08
N GLY A 172 -11.90 -1.84 -2.82
CA GLY A 172 -12.56 -1.50 -4.08
C GLY A 172 -13.72 -0.50 -3.96
N ALA A 173 -14.25 -0.30 -2.75
CA ALA A 173 -15.22 0.74 -2.44
C ALA A 173 -14.53 2.02 -1.93
N GLY A 174 -13.20 2.06 -1.90
CA GLY A 174 -12.41 3.17 -1.38
C GLY A 174 -12.48 3.33 0.13
N GLN A 175 -12.98 2.32 0.85
CA GLN A 175 -13.18 2.40 2.29
C GLN A 175 -11.92 2.00 3.05
N PHE A 176 -11.70 2.64 4.20
CA PHE A 176 -10.66 2.26 5.14
C PHE A 176 -11.19 2.28 6.58
N ARG A 177 -10.51 1.55 7.45
CA ARG A 177 -10.80 1.49 8.89
C ARG A 177 -9.52 1.28 9.67
N ILE A 178 -9.30 2.09 10.70
CA ILE A 178 -8.18 1.98 11.64
C ILE A 178 -8.76 1.98 13.06
N THR A 179 -8.44 0.95 13.84
CA THR A 179 -8.99 0.72 15.19
C THR A 179 -7.92 0.82 16.27
N ASP A 180 -8.40 0.83 17.51
CA ASP A 180 -7.60 0.77 18.73
C ASP A 180 -6.62 1.95 18.80
N ILE A 181 -7.06 3.13 18.34
CA ILE A 181 -6.27 4.35 18.34
C ILE A 181 -6.41 5.00 19.72
N PRO A 182 -5.32 5.31 20.43
CA PRO A 182 -5.39 6.03 21.69
C PRO A 182 -6.16 7.35 21.53
N PRO A 183 -6.91 7.80 22.54
CA PRO A 183 -7.61 9.07 22.45
C PRO A 183 -6.60 10.23 22.29
N GLY A 184 -6.87 11.14 21.37
CA GLY A 184 -5.93 12.20 21.05
C GLY A 184 -6.23 12.95 19.76
N LYS A 185 -5.36 13.92 19.45
CA LYS A 185 -5.38 14.66 18.19
C LYS A 185 -4.24 14.18 17.32
N TYR A 186 -4.54 13.90 16.06
CA TYR A 186 -3.59 13.32 15.13
C TYR A 186 -3.70 13.95 13.74
N THR A 187 -2.66 13.77 12.95
CA THR A 187 -2.70 14.00 11.51
C THR A 187 -2.91 12.66 10.81
N LEU A 188 -4.00 12.58 10.04
CA LEU A 188 -4.31 11.48 9.16
C LEU A 188 -3.85 11.85 7.75
N ARG A 189 -2.93 11.07 7.19
CA ARG A 189 -2.41 11.25 5.84
C ARG A 189 -3.00 10.19 4.92
N VAL A 190 -3.34 10.58 3.71
CA VAL A 190 -3.57 9.66 2.60
C VAL A 190 -2.48 9.85 1.54
N TRP A 191 -1.98 8.74 1.00
CA TRP A 191 -1.11 8.70 -0.17
C TRP A 191 -1.75 7.81 -1.25
N HIS A 192 -1.64 8.22 -2.51
CA HIS A 192 -1.97 7.38 -3.65
C HIS A 192 -0.98 7.66 -4.79
N GLU A 193 -0.55 6.62 -5.49
CA GLU A 193 0.51 6.67 -6.52
C GLU A 193 0.32 7.80 -7.54
N MET A 194 -0.86 7.89 -8.16
CA MET A 194 -1.15 8.92 -9.16
C MET A 194 -1.78 10.20 -8.62
N LEU A 195 -2.34 10.18 -7.41
CA LEU A 195 -3.17 11.28 -6.89
C LEU A 195 -2.46 12.07 -5.79
N GLY A 196 -1.26 11.66 -5.40
CA GLY A 196 -0.41 12.34 -4.44
C GLY A 196 -0.87 12.16 -3.00
N ASN A 197 -0.62 13.19 -2.19
CA ASN A 197 -0.86 13.18 -0.75
C ASN A 197 -1.95 14.18 -0.36
N SER A 198 -2.69 13.86 0.70
CA SER A 198 -3.52 14.83 1.42
C SER A 198 -3.52 14.53 2.91
N ASP A 199 -3.49 15.59 3.72
CA ASP A 199 -3.50 15.48 5.17
C ASP A 199 -4.80 16.05 5.75
N ARG A 200 -5.25 15.50 6.88
CA ARG A 200 -6.38 16.00 7.68
C ARG A 200 -6.06 15.88 9.16
N GLU A 201 -6.43 16.88 9.94
CA GLU A 201 -6.44 16.75 11.39
C GLU A 201 -7.67 15.96 11.83
N VAL A 202 -7.51 15.08 12.80
CA VAL A 202 -8.57 14.26 13.37
C VAL A 202 -8.43 14.20 14.88
N THR A 203 -9.55 14.31 15.59
CA THR A 203 -9.61 14.07 17.04
C THR A 203 -10.33 12.74 17.26
N VAL A 204 -9.69 11.85 18.01
CA VAL A 204 -10.23 10.56 18.41
C VAL A 204 -10.59 10.64 19.88
N GLU A 205 -11.88 10.52 20.19
CA GLU A 205 -12.40 10.48 21.56
C GLU A 205 -12.27 9.07 22.14
N ALA A 206 -12.28 8.96 23.48
CA ALA A 206 -12.21 7.69 24.19
C ALA A 206 -13.37 6.74 23.81
N GLY A 207 -13.02 5.59 23.23
CA GLY A 207 -13.96 4.60 22.70
C GLY A 207 -14.83 5.10 21.54
N GLY A 208 -14.54 6.29 21.01
CA GLY A 208 -15.32 6.96 19.99
C GLY A 208 -15.03 6.44 18.58
N SER A 209 -15.92 6.75 17.65
CA SER A 209 -15.72 6.52 16.22
C SER A 209 -15.83 7.86 15.49
N VAL A 210 -14.88 8.14 14.61
CA VAL A 210 -14.87 9.33 13.77
C VAL A 210 -14.79 8.93 12.29
N ALA A 211 -15.55 9.62 11.44
CA ALA A 211 -15.53 9.45 10.00
C ALA A 211 -14.74 10.60 9.36
N VAL A 212 -13.75 10.28 8.52
CA VAL A 212 -12.91 11.25 7.82
C VAL A 212 -12.78 10.81 6.36
N ASP A 213 -13.42 11.55 5.46
CA ASP A 213 -13.34 11.30 4.02
C ASP A 213 -12.24 12.14 3.36
N PHE A 214 -11.66 11.61 2.29
CA PHE A 214 -10.67 12.29 1.47
C PHE A 214 -11.15 12.42 0.03
N GLU A 215 -10.98 13.62 -0.51
CA GLU A 215 -11.11 13.88 -1.94
C GLU A 215 -9.74 14.20 -2.50
N LEU A 216 -9.25 13.32 -3.38
CA LEU A 216 -8.01 13.51 -4.10
C LEU A 216 -8.32 14.01 -5.51
N ARG A 217 -7.64 15.07 -5.94
CA ARG A 217 -7.89 15.66 -7.26
C ARG A 217 -7.01 14.97 -8.29
N ALA A 218 -7.63 14.41 -9.32
CA ALA A 218 -6.89 14.03 -10.52
C ALA A 218 -6.42 15.31 -11.22
N THR A 219 -5.11 15.45 -11.39
CA THR A 219 -4.53 16.41 -12.33
C THR A 219 -4.58 15.77 -13.71
N ALA A 220 -5.09 16.49 -14.73
CA ALA A 220 -5.05 16.01 -16.10
C ALA A 220 -3.63 15.53 -16.44
N ALA A 221 -3.51 14.37 -17.07
CA ALA A 221 -2.23 13.88 -17.55
C ALA A 221 -1.63 14.96 -18.46
N GLU A 222 -0.47 15.52 -18.09
CA GLU A 222 0.32 16.28 -19.05
C GLU A 222 0.58 15.33 -20.21
N THR A 223 0.04 15.67 -21.38
CA THR A 223 0.31 14.93 -22.61
C THR A 223 1.80 15.12 -22.91
N PRO A 224 2.62 14.05 -22.99
CA PRO A 224 3.99 14.19 -23.41
C PRO A 224 4.09 14.67 -24.88
#